data_AF-A0A651G2V5-F1
#
_entry.id   AF-A0A651G2V5-F1
#
_cell.length_a   1.000
_cell.length_b   1.000
_cell.length_c   1.000
_cell.angle_alpha   90.00
_cell.angle_beta   90.00
_cell.angle_gamma   90.00
#
_symmetry.space_group_name_H-M   'P 1'
#
loop_
_entity.id
_entity.type
_entity.pdbx_description
1 polymer ?
#
loop_
_entity_poly.entity_id
_entity_poly.type
_entity_poly.pdbx_seq_one_letter_code
_entity_poly.pdbx_strand_id
1 'polypeptide(L)'
;MPDIDPELYADDSSQRLAALTRLRQQHPRPAAQGTNTHVHTNYSFSAFRSPAEAAWLAYESGVEVFGINDHYTVDGHKEFAQSCQALGIAATFSIEAVGMDQEAAQEGVLLNDPGNPGRIYLCGKGISDARNTTAAAMLATLRSYQSDRNRAMLELVQQRFQRLLEENGPQWEEIEEQTPLGNTTERHIARAIYHHLQRGSYSQRYTTLIGSEPSGDAAQDQNAIRGALLKAGKPCYVREAPEAYPALSALRGLYLKLGAIPTYPVLGNPITGGEEDIEALFERLARWGIHAVELIPHRNTDDRVAAVIAAASARGWPVFDGTEHNTPVLDPLLTRWGSDPRFRPVFREGALVLLGHQSLRASKLDGYVDSDGKPCSDGYQRCLAAGEEVLERANTCVA
;
A
#
# COMPACT_ATOMS: atom_id res chain seq x y z
N MET A 1 -13.08 -8.32 15.55
CA MET A 1 -13.24 -7.77 14.18
C MET A 1 -14.67 -7.31 14.03
N PRO A 2 -14.97 -6.29 13.19
CA PRO A 2 -16.35 -5.96 12.85
C PRO A 2 -17.05 -7.19 12.27
N ASP A 3 -18.37 -7.30 12.46
CA ASP A 3 -19.18 -8.31 11.81
C ASP A 3 -19.32 -7.94 10.32
N ILE A 4 -18.37 -8.42 9.51
CA ILE A 4 -18.29 -8.10 8.08
C ILE A 4 -19.01 -9.21 7.31
N ASP A 5 -19.95 -8.81 6.47
CA ASP A 5 -20.74 -9.70 5.61
C ASP A 5 -19.81 -10.67 4.85
N PRO A 6 -19.97 -11.99 5.03
CA PRO A 6 -19.10 -12.98 4.41
C PRO A 6 -19.11 -12.96 2.88
N GLU A 7 -20.18 -12.45 2.27
CA GLU A 7 -20.26 -12.32 0.82
C GLU A 7 -19.27 -11.27 0.28
N LEU A 8 -18.78 -10.34 1.11
CA LEU A 8 -17.79 -9.33 0.69
C LEU A 8 -16.41 -9.94 0.42
N TYR A 9 -16.14 -11.16 0.86
CA TYR A 9 -14.88 -11.86 0.61
C TYR A 9 -15.11 -13.30 0.12
N ALA A 10 -16.26 -13.56 -0.49
CA ALA A 10 -16.52 -14.78 -1.25
C ALA A 10 -15.53 -14.93 -2.41
N ASP A 11 -15.29 -16.13 -2.93
CA ASP A 11 -14.33 -16.38 -4.02
C ASP A 11 -14.70 -15.67 -5.33
N ASP A 12 -16.00 -15.57 -5.64
CA ASP A 12 -16.49 -14.94 -6.86
C ASP A 12 -16.68 -13.41 -6.70
N SER A 13 -15.96 -12.64 -7.52
CA SER A 13 -16.08 -11.18 -7.57
C SER A 13 -17.49 -10.68 -7.87
N SER A 14 -18.30 -11.44 -8.61
CA SER A 14 -19.69 -11.06 -8.92
C SER A 14 -20.57 -11.10 -7.66
N GLN A 15 -20.33 -12.09 -6.78
CA GLN A 15 -21.02 -12.18 -5.48
C GLN A 15 -20.63 -11.02 -4.57
N ARG A 16 -19.33 -10.69 -4.51
CA ARG A 16 -18.83 -9.54 -3.75
C ARG A 16 -19.48 -8.22 -4.18
N LEU A 17 -19.60 -7.97 -5.49
CA LEU A 17 -20.26 -6.77 -6.02
C LEU A 17 -21.78 -6.74 -5.76
N ALA A 18 -22.45 -7.90 -5.83
CA ALA A 18 -23.87 -8.01 -5.48
C ALA A 18 -24.09 -7.69 -4.00
N ALA A 19 -23.23 -8.19 -3.12
CA ALA A 19 -23.26 -7.90 -1.68
C ALA A 19 -23.09 -6.40 -1.41
N LEU A 20 -22.11 -5.74 -2.05
CA LEU A 20 -21.94 -4.28 -1.93
C LEU A 20 -23.19 -3.49 -2.33
N THR A 21 -23.82 -3.88 -3.43
CA THR A 21 -25.06 -3.22 -3.91
C THR A 21 -26.20 -3.40 -2.91
N ARG A 22 -26.37 -4.60 -2.38
CA ARG A 22 -27.37 -4.91 -1.35
C ARG A 22 -27.12 -4.12 -0.06
N LEU A 23 -25.89 -4.16 0.46
CA LEU A 23 -25.52 -3.46 1.69
C LEU A 23 -25.73 -1.94 1.54
N ARG A 24 -25.33 -1.36 0.42
CA ARG A 24 -25.56 0.07 0.18
C ARG A 24 -27.05 0.46 0.13
N GLN A 25 -27.94 -0.42 -0.31
CA GLN A 25 -29.39 -0.14 -0.24
C GLN A 25 -29.92 -0.15 1.20
N GLN A 26 -29.26 -0.87 2.10
CA GLN A 26 -29.65 -1.03 3.51
C GLN A 26 -29.03 0.04 4.41
N HIS A 27 -27.90 0.63 4.01
CA HIS A 27 -27.14 1.57 4.80
C HIS A 27 -27.02 2.93 4.08
N PRO A 28 -27.58 4.01 4.63
CA PRO A 28 -27.47 5.34 4.01
C PRO A 28 -26.02 5.81 4.00
N ARG A 29 -25.67 6.64 3.00
CA ARG A 29 -24.30 7.14 2.82
C ARG A 29 -23.90 8.03 4.01
N PRO A 30 -22.79 7.71 4.71
CA PRO A 30 -22.27 8.58 5.75
C PRO A 30 -21.78 9.93 5.20
N ALA A 31 -21.74 10.94 6.05
CA ALA A 31 -21.13 12.22 5.69
C ALA A 31 -19.65 12.05 5.35
N ALA A 32 -19.14 12.82 4.38
CA ALA A 32 -17.73 12.79 4.02
C ALA A 32 -16.86 13.28 5.18
N GLN A 33 -15.98 12.41 5.68
CA GLN A 33 -15.11 12.68 6.81
C GLN A 33 -13.64 12.90 6.42
N GLY A 34 -13.20 12.40 5.26
CA GLY A 34 -11.87 12.66 4.73
C GLY A 34 -11.52 11.77 3.53
N THR A 35 -10.24 11.77 3.17
CA THR A 35 -9.67 10.99 2.07
C THR A 35 -8.74 9.90 2.61
N ASN A 36 -8.48 8.90 1.78
CA ASN A 36 -7.42 7.93 2.02
C ASN A 36 -6.93 7.38 0.67
N THR A 37 -5.75 7.78 0.24
CA THR A 37 -5.21 7.43 -1.08
C THR A 37 -4.23 6.25 -1.05
N HIS A 38 -4.10 5.56 0.08
CA HIS A 38 -3.15 4.47 0.24
C HIS A 38 -3.66 3.41 1.23
N VAL A 39 -4.25 2.37 0.65
CA VAL A 39 -4.45 1.07 1.29
C VAL A 39 -3.86 -0.03 0.42
N HIS A 40 -3.45 -1.13 1.05
CA HIS A 40 -3.19 -2.38 0.35
C HIS A 40 -4.42 -3.27 0.45
N THR A 41 -4.52 -4.26 -0.43
CA THR A 41 -5.55 -5.29 -0.44
C THR A 41 -4.92 -6.68 -0.33
N ASN A 42 -5.74 -7.73 -0.45
CA ASN A 42 -5.26 -9.10 -0.54
C ASN A 42 -4.47 -9.40 -1.83
N TYR A 43 -4.45 -8.51 -2.83
CA TYR A 43 -3.59 -8.64 -4.01
C TYR A 43 -2.12 -8.36 -3.73
N SER A 44 -1.80 -7.73 -2.59
CA SER A 44 -0.49 -7.81 -1.99
C SER A 44 -0.63 -8.40 -0.60
N PHE A 45 -0.47 -7.64 0.48
CA PHE A 45 -0.82 -8.12 1.82
C PHE A 45 -1.66 -7.06 2.53
N SER A 46 -2.76 -7.48 3.16
CA SER A 46 -3.59 -6.61 3.99
C SER A 46 -4.37 -7.42 5.04
N ALA A 47 -4.98 -6.71 5.98
CA ALA A 47 -6.05 -7.23 6.83
C ALA A 47 -7.34 -7.48 6.03
N PHE A 48 -7.56 -6.76 4.93
CA PHE A 48 -8.71 -6.99 4.04
C PHE A 48 -8.55 -8.31 3.28
N ARG A 49 -9.65 -9.04 3.14
CA ARG A 49 -9.73 -10.30 2.38
C ARG A 49 -10.13 -10.08 0.92
N SER A 50 -10.59 -8.89 0.56
CA SER A 50 -10.88 -8.48 -0.81
C SER A 50 -10.86 -6.94 -0.96
N PRO A 51 -10.73 -6.41 -2.19
CA PRO A 51 -11.00 -5.00 -2.49
C PRO A 51 -12.43 -4.58 -2.14
N ALA A 52 -13.41 -5.48 -2.28
CA ALA A 52 -14.81 -5.21 -1.94
C ALA A 52 -15.01 -4.96 -0.44
N GLU A 53 -14.38 -5.77 0.42
CA GLU A 53 -14.37 -5.56 1.87
C GLU A 53 -13.74 -4.20 2.22
N ALA A 54 -12.58 -3.88 1.61
CA ALA A 54 -11.91 -2.60 1.84
C ALA A 54 -12.81 -1.41 1.44
N ALA A 55 -13.48 -1.49 0.29
CA ALA A 55 -14.39 -0.45 -0.19
C ALA A 55 -15.62 -0.29 0.71
N TRP A 56 -16.18 -1.40 1.22
CA TRP A 56 -17.30 -1.37 2.17
C TRP A 56 -16.92 -0.63 3.46
N LEU A 57 -15.78 -0.98 4.05
CA LEU A 57 -15.31 -0.32 5.26
C LEU A 57 -15.00 1.16 5.02
N ALA A 58 -14.53 1.53 3.82
CA ALA A 58 -14.30 2.92 3.44
C ALA A 58 -15.61 3.70 3.32
N TYR A 59 -16.65 3.07 2.76
CA TYR A 59 -18.01 3.61 2.70
C TYR A 59 -18.55 3.90 4.10
N GLU A 60 -18.50 2.92 5.00
CA GLU A 60 -18.96 3.08 6.39
C GLU A 60 -18.18 4.15 7.17
N SER A 61 -16.89 4.31 6.84
CA SER A 61 -16.02 5.33 7.46
C SER A 61 -16.24 6.74 6.90
N GLY A 62 -17.04 6.92 5.84
CA GLY A 62 -17.26 8.23 5.21
C GLY A 62 -16.06 8.72 4.40
N VAL A 63 -15.28 7.81 3.81
CA VAL A 63 -14.18 8.16 2.89
C VAL A 63 -14.75 8.67 1.55
N GLU A 64 -14.32 9.86 1.10
CA GLU A 64 -14.82 10.45 -0.16
C GLU A 64 -13.97 10.08 -1.40
N VAL A 65 -12.65 9.98 -1.22
CA VAL A 65 -11.69 9.50 -2.23
C VAL A 65 -10.88 8.35 -1.61
N PHE A 66 -10.88 7.20 -2.28
CA PHE A 66 -10.26 5.98 -1.77
C PHE A 66 -9.23 5.38 -2.75
N GLY A 67 -8.04 5.05 -2.26
CA GLY A 67 -6.92 4.66 -3.11
C GLY A 67 -6.28 3.32 -2.77
N ILE A 68 -6.22 2.45 -3.78
CA ILE A 68 -5.47 1.18 -3.74
C ILE A 68 -4.00 1.44 -4.09
N ASN A 69 -3.08 0.80 -3.37
CA ASN A 69 -1.63 0.98 -3.52
C ASN A 69 -0.86 -0.33 -3.26
N ASP A 70 -1.31 -1.44 -3.83
CA ASP A 70 -0.71 -2.75 -3.61
C ASP A 70 0.78 -2.81 -3.97
N HIS A 71 1.53 -3.62 -3.21
CA HIS A 71 2.95 -3.83 -3.48
C HIS A 71 3.16 -4.62 -4.77
N TYR A 72 3.97 -4.11 -5.70
CA TYR A 72 4.42 -4.79 -6.93
C TYR A 72 3.31 -5.28 -7.88
N THR A 73 2.06 -4.86 -7.71
CA THR A 73 0.96 -5.26 -8.60
C THR A 73 -0.11 -4.18 -8.78
N VAL A 74 -0.78 -4.24 -9.92
CA VAL A 74 -1.97 -3.46 -10.28
C VAL A 74 -3.22 -4.35 -10.43
N ASP A 75 -3.10 -5.65 -10.15
CA ASP A 75 -4.12 -6.64 -10.48
C ASP A 75 -5.44 -6.43 -9.72
N GLY A 76 -5.37 -5.84 -8.52
CA GLY A 76 -6.54 -5.48 -7.72
C GLY A 76 -7.32 -4.27 -8.22
N HIS A 77 -6.77 -3.47 -9.14
CA HIS A 77 -7.36 -2.18 -9.56
C HIS A 77 -8.75 -2.35 -10.16
N LYS A 78 -8.98 -3.38 -10.97
CA LYS A 78 -10.27 -3.61 -11.63
C LYS A 78 -11.38 -3.86 -10.61
N GLU A 79 -11.17 -4.79 -9.69
CA GLU A 79 -12.16 -5.10 -8.67
C GLU A 79 -12.37 -3.92 -7.72
N PHE A 80 -11.29 -3.24 -7.34
CA PHE A 80 -11.36 -2.04 -6.51
C PHE A 80 -12.19 -0.94 -7.18
N ALA A 81 -11.98 -0.69 -8.48
CA ALA A 81 -12.75 0.27 -9.26
C ALA A 81 -14.25 -0.07 -9.25
N GLN A 82 -14.60 -1.33 -9.52
CA GLN A 82 -15.99 -1.79 -9.55
C GLN A 82 -16.63 -1.69 -8.17
N SER A 83 -15.88 -1.99 -7.11
CA SER A 83 -16.35 -1.92 -5.72
C SER A 83 -16.62 -0.48 -5.29
N CYS A 84 -15.68 0.43 -5.53
CA CYS A 84 -15.85 1.86 -5.26
C CYS A 84 -17.00 2.45 -6.09
N GLN A 85 -17.13 2.06 -7.37
CA GLN A 85 -18.23 2.49 -8.22
C GLN A 85 -19.59 2.03 -7.67
N ALA A 86 -19.72 0.79 -7.21
CA ALA A 86 -20.98 0.29 -6.61
C ALA A 86 -21.40 1.12 -5.38
N LEU A 87 -20.43 1.71 -4.68
CA LEU A 87 -20.62 2.49 -3.47
C LEU A 87 -20.68 4.02 -3.68
N GLY A 88 -20.35 4.50 -4.88
CA GLY A 88 -20.26 5.94 -5.18
C GLY A 88 -19.07 6.64 -4.55
N ILE A 89 -17.96 5.91 -4.38
CA ILE A 89 -16.68 6.42 -3.88
C ILE A 89 -15.77 6.69 -5.08
N ALA A 90 -15.11 7.84 -5.10
CA ALA A 90 -14.11 8.13 -6.13
C ALA A 90 -12.84 7.32 -5.88
N ALA A 91 -12.40 6.53 -6.87
CA ALA A 91 -11.26 5.63 -6.74
C ALA A 91 -9.99 6.21 -7.37
N THR A 92 -8.86 6.10 -6.66
CA THR A 92 -7.51 6.36 -7.20
C THR A 92 -6.71 5.07 -7.28
N PHE A 93 -5.94 4.88 -8.35
CA PHE A 93 -5.17 3.67 -8.61
C PHE A 93 -3.69 3.93 -8.45
N SER A 94 -3.04 3.19 -7.58
CA SER A 94 -1.62 3.37 -7.27
C SER A 94 -0.91 2.02 -7.11
N ILE A 95 0.42 2.06 -7.04
CA ILE A 95 1.28 0.90 -6.78
C ILE A 95 2.43 1.33 -5.88
N GLU A 96 2.88 0.43 -5.02
CA GLU A 96 4.10 0.60 -4.23
C GLU A 96 5.16 -0.44 -4.61
N ALA A 97 6.41 -0.05 -4.62
CA ALA A 97 7.53 -0.97 -4.75
C ALA A 97 8.79 -0.33 -4.16
N VAL A 98 9.79 -1.16 -3.90
CA VAL A 98 11.02 -0.74 -3.27
C VAL A 98 12.12 -0.61 -4.32
N GLY A 99 12.77 0.55 -4.35
CA GLY A 99 13.96 0.82 -5.16
C GLY A 99 15.21 1.01 -4.30
N MET A 100 16.33 1.26 -4.99
CA MET A 100 17.63 1.51 -4.38
C MET A 100 18.27 2.79 -4.94
N ASP A 101 18.73 3.64 -4.04
CA ASP A 101 19.68 4.73 -4.33
C ASP A 101 21.09 4.29 -3.91
N GLN A 102 21.97 4.13 -4.90
CA GLN A 102 23.30 3.55 -4.70
C GLN A 102 24.25 4.49 -3.95
N GLU A 103 24.09 5.81 -4.13
CA GLU A 103 24.89 6.82 -3.45
C GLU A 103 24.57 6.81 -1.95
N ALA A 104 23.29 6.90 -1.59
CA ALA A 104 22.83 6.77 -0.21
C ALA A 104 23.21 5.43 0.42
N ALA A 105 23.17 4.33 -0.33
CA ALA A 105 23.62 3.03 0.16
C ALA A 105 25.12 3.01 0.51
N GLN A 106 25.97 3.61 -0.33
CA GLN A 106 27.41 3.72 -0.10
C GLN A 106 27.75 4.64 1.08
N GLU A 107 26.99 5.72 1.24
CA GLU A 107 27.15 6.68 2.34
C GLU A 107 26.52 6.22 3.66
N GLY A 108 25.79 5.10 3.66
CA GLY A 108 25.09 4.60 4.85
C GLY A 108 23.85 5.43 5.23
N VAL A 109 23.29 6.20 4.30
CA VAL A 109 22.13 7.07 4.52
C VAL A 109 20.85 6.24 4.52
N LEU A 110 20.12 6.29 5.64
CA LEU A 110 18.77 5.75 5.77
C LEU A 110 17.75 6.77 5.24
N LEU A 111 16.76 6.30 4.48
CA LEU A 111 15.68 7.09 3.88
C LEU A 111 14.34 6.63 4.49
N ASN A 112 13.28 6.47 3.70
CA ASN A 112 12.02 5.91 4.18
C ASN A 112 12.04 4.38 4.37
N ASP A 113 13.17 3.70 4.17
CA ASP A 113 13.46 2.44 4.84
C ASP A 113 14.41 2.69 6.03
N PRO A 114 13.94 2.57 7.29
CA PRO A 114 14.76 2.87 8.45
C PRO A 114 15.77 1.78 8.81
N GLY A 115 15.73 0.62 8.14
CA GLY A 115 16.61 -0.51 8.42
C GLY A 115 17.71 -0.73 7.38
N ASN A 116 17.58 -0.14 6.19
CA ASN A 116 18.41 -0.49 5.04
C ASN A 116 18.90 0.77 4.31
N PRO A 117 20.20 1.11 4.38
CA PRO A 117 20.77 2.26 3.68
C PRO A 117 20.48 2.25 2.18
N GLY A 118 20.11 3.41 1.65
CA GLY A 118 19.75 3.63 0.24
C GLY A 118 18.46 2.98 -0.25
N ARG A 119 17.78 2.16 0.58
CA ARG A 119 16.52 1.54 0.19
C ARG A 119 15.38 2.54 0.31
N ILE A 120 14.51 2.57 -0.71
CA ILE A 120 13.43 3.56 -0.83
C ILE A 120 12.12 2.85 -1.18
N TYR A 121 11.09 3.03 -0.37
CA TYR A 121 9.71 2.78 -0.78
C TYR A 121 9.26 3.93 -1.68
N LEU A 122 8.78 3.62 -2.87
CA LEU A 122 8.28 4.63 -3.81
C LEU A 122 6.89 4.23 -4.27
N CYS A 123 5.98 5.19 -4.27
CA CYS A 123 4.63 5.01 -4.79
C CYS A 123 4.52 5.59 -6.21
N GLY A 124 3.81 4.89 -7.08
CA GLY A 124 3.32 5.42 -8.35
C GLY A 124 1.83 5.70 -8.21
N LYS A 125 1.46 6.96 -7.98
CA LYS A 125 0.06 7.34 -7.72
C LYS A 125 -0.66 7.83 -8.97
N GLY A 126 -1.88 7.36 -9.21
CA GLY A 126 -2.74 7.84 -10.31
C GLY A 126 -2.50 7.12 -11.62
N ILE A 127 -2.28 5.80 -11.57
CA ILE A 127 -2.06 4.92 -12.71
C ILE A 127 -3.21 5.06 -13.70
N SER A 128 -2.85 5.32 -14.95
CA SER A 128 -3.78 5.52 -16.07
C SER A 128 -3.58 4.51 -17.21
N ASP A 129 -2.44 3.80 -17.23
CA ASP A 129 -2.15 2.72 -18.19
C ASP A 129 -1.69 1.43 -17.50
N ALA A 130 -2.60 0.79 -16.76
CA ALA A 130 -2.35 -0.51 -16.11
C ALA A 130 -2.08 -1.67 -17.09
N ARG A 131 -2.30 -1.46 -18.41
CA ARG A 131 -2.10 -2.49 -19.46
C ARG A 131 -0.74 -2.37 -20.16
N ASN A 132 0.13 -1.47 -19.69
CA ASN A 132 1.45 -1.28 -20.26
C ASN A 132 2.28 -2.57 -20.15
N THR A 133 2.59 -3.19 -21.28
CA THR A 133 3.25 -4.51 -21.31
C THR A 133 4.69 -4.49 -20.82
N THR A 134 5.40 -3.38 -21.04
CA THR A 134 6.77 -3.22 -20.52
C THR A 134 6.76 -3.11 -19.00
N ALA A 135 5.83 -2.31 -18.45
CA ALA A 135 5.66 -2.20 -17.01
C ALA A 135 5.26 -3.55 -16.39
N ALA A 136 4.33 -4.26 -17.01
CA ALA A 136 3.90 -5.59 -16.57
C ALA A 136 5.06 -6.59 -16.53
N ALA A 137 5.92 -6.61 -17.55
CA ALA A 137 7.09 -7.48 -17.59
C ALA A 137 8.10 -7.15 -16.47
N MET A 138 8.39 -5.87 -16.24
CA MET A 138 9.27 -5.44 -15.15
C MET A 138 8.69 -5.83 -13.78
N LEU A 139 7.41 -5.61 -13.54
CA LEU A 139 6.74 -6.00 -12.30
C LEU A 139 6.74 -7.52 -12.10
N ALA A 140 6.54 -8.30 -13.16
CA ALA A 140 6.63 -9.77 -13.10
C ALA A 140 8.03 -10.24 -12.69
N THR A 141 9.08 -9.62 -13.22
CA THR A 141 10.47 -9.90 -12.80
C THR A 141 10.71 -9.52 -11.33
N LEU A 142 10.21 -8.37 -10.87
CA LEU A 142 10.35 -8.00 -9.45
C LEU A 142 9.63 -8.99 -8.53
N ARG A 143 8.42 -9.41 -8.90
CA ARG A 143 7.66 -10.42 -8.14
C ARG A 143 8.33 -11.78 -8.14
N SER A 144 9.04 -12.18 -9.20
CA SER A 144 9.73 -13.48 -9.21
C SER A 144 10.81 -13.54 -8.13
N TYR A 145 11.60 -12.47 -7.95
CA TYR A 145 12.59 -12.42 -6.86
C TYR A 145 11.94 -12.56 -5.47
N GLN A 146 10.78 -11.94 -5.26
CA GLN A 146 10.04 -12.05 -4.00
C GLN A 146 9.51 -13.48 -3.79
N SER A 147 8.93 -14.07 -4.83
CA SER A 147 8.44 -15.46 -4.82
C SER A 147 9.57 -16.45 -4.51
N ASP A 148 10.71 -16.34 -5.20
CA ASP A 148 11.87 -17.23 -5.00
C ASP A 148 12.40 -17.15 -3.57
N ARG A 149 12.52 -15.93 -3.04
CA ARG A 149 12.89 -15.72 -1.63
C ARG A 149 11.86 -16.34 -0.67
N ASN A 150 10.57 -16.16 -0.94
CA ASN A 150 9.51 -16.70 -0.08
C ASN A 150 9.52 -18.25 -0.08
N ARG A 151 9.76 -18.89 -1.23
CA ARG A 151 9.93 -20.35 -1.32
C ARG A 151 11.12 -20.83 -0.50
N ALA A 152 12.27 -20.15 -0.60
CA ALA A 152 13.44 -20.47 0.20
C ALA A 152 13.19 -20.26 1.71
N MET A 153 12.47 -19.21 2.11
CA MET A 153 12.06 -19.03 3.51
C MET A 153 11.15 -20.16 3.98
N LEU A 154 10.23 -20.63 3.13
CA LEU A 154 9.36 -21.75 3.44
C LEU A 154 10.14 -23.04 3.67
N GLU A 155 11.17 -23.33 2.88
CA GLU A 155 12.03 -24.51 3.12
C GLU A 155 12.64 -24.52 4.53
N LEU A 156 13.11 -23.35 5.00
CA LEU A 156 13.63 -23.21 6.36
C LEU A 156 12.54 -23.35 7.42
N VAL A 157 11.31 -22.87 7.13
CA VAL A 157 10.14 -23.08 7.99
C VAL A 157 9.83 -24.57 8.10
N GLN A 158 9.79 -25.30 6.97
CA GLN A 158 9.56 -26.75 6.97
C GLN A 158 10.59 -27.51 7.80
N GLN A 159 11.88 -27.19 7.64
CA GLN A 159 12.94 -27.79 8.46
C GLN A 159 12.76 -27.52 9.94
N ARG A 160 12.27 -26.33 10.31
CA ARG A 160 12.02 -25.96 11.70
C ARG A 160 10.82 -26.71 12.28
N PHE A 161 9.72 -26.83 11.54
CA PHE A 161 8.57 -27.65 11.93
C PHE A 161 8.97 -29.10 12.16
N GLN A 162 9.71 -29.69 11.22
CA GLN A 162 10.18 -31.07 11.35
C GLN A 162 11.09 -31.26 12.58
N ARG A 163 11.95 -30.29 12.88
CA ARG A 163 12.89 -30.36 14.01
C ARG A 163 12.22 -30.18 15.38
N LEU A 164 11.27 -29.25 15.49
CA LEU A 164 10.73 -28.82 16.79
C LEU A 164 9.36 -29.43 17.10
N LEU A 165 8.58 -29.77 16.08
CA LEU A 165 7.23 -30.30 16.21
C LEU A 165 7.06 -31.70 15.61
N GLU A 166 8.11 -32.26 14.99
CA GLU A 166 8.11 -33.59 14.36
C GLU A 166 7.01 -33.77 13.29
N GLU A 167 6.66 -32.69 12.60
CA GLU A 167 5.59 -32.65 11.60
C GLU A 167 5.96 -31.78 10.39
N ASN A 168 5.17 -31.88 9.32
CA ASN A 168 5.23 -30.95 8.20
C ASN A 168 4.57 -29.62 8.58
N GLY A 169 5.22 -28.50 8.23
CA GLY A 169 4.61 -27.17 8.35
C GLY A 169 3.71 -26.82 7.16
N PRO A 170 3.35 -25.52 7.01
CA PRO A 170 2.49 -25.07 5.94
C PRO A 170 3.10 -25.35 4.56
N GLN A 171 2.24 -25.69 3.59
CA GLN A 171 2.63 -25.90 2.20
C GLN A 171 2.60 -24.58 1.41
N TRP A 172 3.19 -24.60 0.21
CA TRP A 172 3.27 -23.41 -0.64
C TRP A 172 1.87 -22.92 -1.06
N GLU A 173 0.97 -23.86 -1.36
CA GLU A 173 -0.40 -23.58 -1.76
C GLU A 173 -1.14 -22.79 -0.67
N GLU A 174 -0.92 -23.12 0.60
CA GLU A 174 -1.50 -22.41 1.74
C GLU A 174 -1.00 -20.95 1.86
N ILE A 175 0.11 -20.60 1.21
CA ILE A 175 0.68 -19.25 1.15
C ILE A 175 0.22 -18.52 -0.12
N GLU A 176 0.16 -19.23 -1.24
CA GLU A 176 -0.22 -18.66 -2.54
C GLU A 176 -1.72 -18.34 -2.62
N GLU A 177 -2.58 -19.22 -2.11
CA GLU A 177 -4.05 -19.04 -2.11
C GLU A 177 -4.51 -17.80 -1.33
N GLN A 178 -3.65 -17.29 -0.44
CA GLN A 178 -3.91 -16.12 0.37
C GLN A 178 -3.91 -14.78 -0.41
N THR A 179 -3.34 -14.76 -1.61
CA THR A 179 -3.25 -13.58 -2.47
C THR A 179 -3.67 -13.95 -3.88
N PRO A 180 -4.67 -13.28 -4.47
CA PRO A 180 -5.02 -13.51 -5.86
C PRO A 180 -3.78 -13.34 -6.75
N LEU A 181 -3.60 -14.27 -7.70
CA LEU A 181 -2.50 -14.27 -8.67
C LEU A 181 -1.07 -14.38 -8.08
N GLY A 182 -0.93 -14.76 -6.80
CA GLY A 182 0.34 -15.27 -6.26
C GLY A 182 1.39 -14.21 -5.88
N ASN A 183 1.00 -12.98 -5.56
CA ASN A 183 1.91 -11.92 -5.12
C ASN A 183 2.31 -12.06 -3.63
N THR A 184 2.97 -13.17 -3.33
CA THR A 184 3.27 -13.58 -1.94
C THR A 184 4.31 -12.66 -1.27
N THR A 185 4.30 -12.65 0.06
CA THR A 185 5.18 -11.83 0.90
C THR A 185 5.57 -12.61 2.16
N GLU A 186 6.58 -12.15 2.88
CA GLU A 186 6.96 -12.65 4.20
C GLU A 186 5.76 -12.74 5.17
N ARG A 187 4.79 -11.82 5.04
CA ARG A 187 3.61 -11.77 5.92
C ARG A 187 2.64 -12.92 5.64
N HIS A 188 2.53 -13.37 4.38
CA HIS A 188 1.73 -14.54 4.02
C HIS A 188 2.30 -15.83 4.63
N ILE A 189 3.63 -15.97 4.67
CA ILE A 189 4.29 -17.09 5.35
C ILE A 189 3.95 -17.07 6.85
N ALA A 190 4.05 -15.91 7.50
CA ALA A 190 3.69 -15.78 8.91
C ALA A 190 2.22 -16.11 9.19
N ARG A 191 1.30 -15.66 8.33
CA ARG A 191 -0.13 -15.99 8.42
C ARG A 191 -0.40 -17.49 8.17
N ALA A 192 0.30 -18.12 7.23
CA ALA A 192 0.20 -19.56 6.99
C ALA A 192 0.68 -20.36 8.21
N ILE A 193 1.81 -19.98 8.81
CA ILE A 193 2.31 -20.60 10.05
C ILE A 193 1.28 -20.44 11.17
N TYR A 194 0.73 -19.24 11.35
CA TYR A 194 -0.32 -18.98 12.35
C TYR A 194 -1.50 -19.94 12.18
N HIS A 195 -2.10 -20.00 10.99
CA HIS A 195 -3.25 -20.89 10.73
C HIS A 195 -2.89 -22.37 10.86
N HIS A 196 -1.68 -22.77 10.46
CA HIS A 196 -1.23 -24.15 10.58
C HIS A 196 -1.13 -24.58 12.06
N LEU A 197 -0.59 -23.70 12.93
CA LEU A 197 -0.49 -23.97 14.37
C LEU A 197 -1.85 -24.11 15.06
N GLN A 198 -2.91 -23.48 14.53
CA GLN A 198 -4.28 -23.57 15.06
C GLN A 198 -4.92 -24.96 14.89
N ARG A 199 -4.33 -25.85 14.07
CA ARG A 199 -4.86 -27.21 13.80
C ARG A 199 -4.64 -28.21 14.95
N GLY A 200 -4.10 -27.76 16.09
CA GLY A 200 -3.82 -28.60 17.26
C GLY A 200 -3.75 -27.79 18.54
N SER A 201 -2.90 -28.22 19.48
CA SER A 201 -2.64 -27.48 20.74
C SER A 201 -1.88 -26.19 20.43
N TYR A 202 -2.61 -25.13 20.07
CA TYR A 202 -2.04 -23.88 19.55
C TYR A 202 -0.97 -23.29 20.47
N SER A 203 -1.28 -23.07 21.75
CA SER A 203 -0.33 -22.47 22.71
C SER A 203 0.97 -23.25 22.81
N GLN A 204 0.88 -24.57 22.97
CA GLN A 204 2.06 -25.43 23.08
C GLN A 204 2.89 -25.41 21.79
N ARG A 205 2.24 -25.60 20.63
CA ARG A 205 2.93 -25.63 19.33
C ARG A 205 3.58 -24.27 19.02
N TYR A 206 2.87 -23.18 19.32
CA TYR A 206 3.36 -21.82 19.16
C TYR A 206 4.60 -21.57 20.04
N THR A 207 4.53 -21.85 21.34
CA THR A 207 5.66 -21.70 22.25
C THR A 207 6.85 -22.57 21.82
N THR A 208 6.61 -23.81 21.41
CA THR A 208 7.67 -24.70 20.92
C THR A 208 8.31 -24.15 19.64
N LEU A 209 7.52 -23.62 18.70
CA LEU A 209 8.03 -23.13 17.43
C LEU A 209 8.77 -21.81 17.56
N ILE A 210 8.26 -20.84 18.33
CA ILE A 210 8.82 -19.47 18.35
C ILE A 210 9.57 -19.13 19.65
N GLY A 211 9.38 -19.88 20.72
CA GLY A 211 10.07 -19.70 22.01
C GLY A 211 9.40 -18.72 22.98
N SER A 212 8.17 -18.28 22.71
CA SER A 212 7.37 -17.41 23.58
C SER A 212 5.89 -17.80 23.53
N GLU A 213 5.15 -17.52 24.60
CA GLU A 213 3.69 -17.73 24.64
C GLU A 213 2.95 -16.81 23.64
N PRO A 214 1.81 -17.27 23.07
CA PRO A 214 0.97 -16.42 22.25
C PRO A 214 0.32 -15.31 23.08
N SER A 215 0.05 -14.17 22.46
CA SER A 215 -0.64 -13.07 23.12
C SER A 215 -2.16 -13.27 23.19
N GLY A 216 -2.70 -14.17 22.37
CA GLY A 216 -4.14 -14.39 22.21
C GLY A 216 -4.80 -13.44 21.20
N ASP A 217 -4.04 -12.51 20.63
CA ASP A 217 -4.47 -11.67 19.51
C ASP A 217 -3.84 -12.16 18.20
N ALA A 218 -4.70 -12.49 17.22
CA ALA A 218 -4.27 -13.09 15.96
C ALA A 218 -3.26 -12.22 15.18
N ALA A 219 -3.41 -10.89 15.22
CA ALA A 219 -2.53 -9.99 14.49
C ALA A 219 -1.17 -9.85 15.18
N GLN A 220 -1.16 -9.74 16.51
CA GLN A 220 0.06 -9.76 17.31
C GLN A 220 0.80 -11.08 17.17
N ASP A 221 0.10 -12.21 17.22
CA ASP A 221 0.71 -13.53 17.09
C ASP A 221 1.35 -13.73 15.70
N GLN A 222 0.69 -13.29 14.62
CA GLN A 222 1.27 -13.29 13.28
C GLN A 222 2.52 -12.39 13.19
N ASN A 223 2.48 -11.20 13.76
CA ASN A 223 3.63 -10.28 13.78
C ASN A 223 4.79 -10.85 14.61
N ALA A 224 4.51 -11.52 15.73
CA ALA A 224 5.49 -12.19 16.56
C ALA A 224 6.12 -13.38 15.85
N ILE A 225 5.34 -14.23 15.16
CA ILE A 225 5.86 -15.30 14.28
C ILE A 225 6.84 -14.71 13.25
N ARG A 226 6.43 -13.65 12.55
CA ARG A 226 7.27 -12.97 11.55
C ARG A 226 8.57 -12.46 12.17
N GLY A 227 8.49 -11.79 13.31
CA GLY A 227 9.63 -11.22 14.02
C GLY A 227 10.56 -12.26 14.62
N ALA A 228 10.04 -13.42 15.05
CA ALA A 228 10.82 -14.49 15.66
C ALA A 228 11.50 -15.40 14.63
N LEU A 229 10.89 -15.57 13.44
CA LEU A 229 11.34 -16.57 12.46
C LEU A 229 11.91 -15.97 11.19
N LEU A 230 11.30 -14.91 10.63
CA LEU A 230 11.48 -14.54 9.23
C LEU A 230 12.35 -13.29 9.01
N LYS A 231 12.64 -12.50 10.06
CA LYS A 231 13.45 -11.28 9.97
C LYS A 231 14.95 -11.52 9.94
N ALA A 232 15.73 -10.52 9.48
CA ALA A 232 17.19 -10.60 9.45
C ALA A 232 17.77 -11.11 10.78
N GLY A 233 18.65 -12.10 10.70
CA GLY A 233 19.24 -12.77 11.86
C GLY A 233 18.35 -13.82 12.54
N LYS A 234 17.15 -14.10 12.01
CA LYS A 234 16.23 -15.11 12.56
C LYS A 234 16.35 -16.45 11.82
N PRO A 235 15.92 -17.56 12.45
CA PRO A 235 16.25 -18.92 11.98
C PRO A 235 15.75 -19.28 10.58
N CYS A 236 14.71 -18.63 10.08
CA CYS A 236 14.09 -18.91 8.78
C CYS A 236 14.24 -17.72 7.81
N TYR A 237 15.18 -16.81 8.07
CA TYR A 237 15.46 -15.68 7.20
C TYR A 237 16.30 -16.09 6.00
N VAL A 238 15.87 -15.65 4.82
CA VAL A 238 16.65 -15.69 3.58
C VAL A 238 16.90 -14.24 3.18
N ARG A 239 18.14 -13.89 2.81
CA ARG A 239 18.49 -12.53 2.36
C ARG A 239 17.82 -12.20 1.02
N GLU A 240 17.39 -10.95 0.83
CA GLU A 240 16.89 -10.49 -0.46
C GLU A 240 17.99 -10.51 -1.53
N ALA A 241 17.61 -10.87 -2.75
CA ALA A 241 18.42 -10.66 -3.93
C ALA A 241 18.60 -9.15 -4.16
N PRO A 242 19.82 -8.63 -4.38
CA PRO A 242 20.03 -7.23 -4.76
C PRO A 242 19.18 -6.80 -5.96
N GLU A 243 18.95 -7.71 -6.90
CA GLU A 243 18.15 -7.54 -8.11
C GLU A 243 16.66 -7.30 -7.84
N ALA A 244 16.17 -7.65 -6.64
CA ALA A 244 14.81 -7.33 -6.19
C ALA A 244 14.60 -5.82 -5.98
N TYR A 245 15.69 -5.05 -5.93
CA TYR A 245 15.69 -3.61 -5.69
C TYR A 245 16.27 -2.86 -6.89
N PRO A 246 15.43 -2.51 -7.89
CA PRO A 246 15.89 -1.76 -9.05
C PRO A 246 16.42 -0.39 -8.64
N ALA A 247 17.29 0.19 -9.46
CA ALA A 247 17.72 1.58 -9.30
C ALA A 247 16.50 2.51 -9.22
N LEU A 248 16.54 3.53 -8.36
CA LEU A 248 15.45 4.48 -8.16
C LEU A 248 14.96 5.09 -9.49
N SER A 249 15.88 5.41 -10.40
CA SER A 249 15.56 5.95 -11.73
C SER A 249 14.76 4.97 -12.60
N ALA A 250 15.07 3.67 -12.53
CA ALA A 250 14.33 2.63 -13.24
C ALA A 250 12.92 2.45 -12.65
N LEU A 251 12.79 2.50 -11.31
CA LEU A 251 11.50 2.43 -10.64
C LEU A 251 10.63 3.67 -10.94
N ARG A 252 11.21 4.87 -10.92
CA ARG A 252 10.53 6.10 -11.37
C ARG A 252 10.05 5.98 -12.80
N GLY A 253 10.92 5.50 -13.71
CA GLY A 253 10.58 5.29 -15.11
C GLY A 253 9.44 4.29 -15.32
N LEU A 254 9.39 3.24 -14.49
CA LEU A 254 8.27 2.29 -14.47
C LEU A 254 6.94 2.99 -14.15
N TYR A 255 6.91 3.87 -13.14
CA TYR A 255 5.69 4.59 -12.75
C TYR A 255 5.24 5.60 -13.81
N LEU A 256 6.18 6.29 -14.44
CA LEU A 256 5.86 7.19 -15.56
C LEU A 256 5.29 6.43 -16.77
N LYS A 257 5.78 5.21 -17.05
CA LYS A 257 5.21 4.32 -18.10
C LYS A 257 3.76 3.89 -17.79
N LEU A 258 3.42 3.74 -16.52
CA LEU A 258 2.05 3.49 -16.05
C LEU A 258 1.18 4.76 -16.05
N GLY A 259 1.77 5.90 -16.41
CA GLY A 259 1.12 7.21 -16.41
C GLY A 259 0.79 7.72 -15.02
N ALA A 260 1.60 7.35 -14.02
CA ALA A 260 1.44 7.73 -12.62
C ALA A 260 2.43 8.83 -12.20
N ILE A 261 2.15 9.46 -11.06
CA ILE A 261 3.01 10.42 -10.36
C ILE A 261 3.96 9.64 -9.44
N PRO A 262 5.28 9.64 -9.69
CA PRO A 262 6.25 9.16 -8.70
C PRO A 262 6.13 9.99 -7.42
N THR A 263 5.87 9.32 -6.31
CA THR A 263 5.53 9.92 -5.02
C THR A 263 6.38 9.29 -3.92
N TYR A 264 6.97 10.11 -3.07
CA TYR A 264 7.78 9.65 -1.94
C TYR A 264 6.95 9.63 -0.64
N PRO A 265 6.75 8.46 -0.01
CA PRO A 265 6.16 8.38 1.34
C PRO A 265 7.15 8.84 2.40
N VAL A 266 6.75 9.80 3.23
CA VAL A 266 7.50 10.33 4.37
C VAL A 266 7.00 9.63 5.64
N LEU A 267 7.88 8.84 6.27
CA LEU A 267 7.50 8.02 7.42
C LEU A 267 7.62 8.81 8.73
N GLY A 268 8.72 9.52 8.99
CA GLY A 268 8.81 10.39 10.19
C GLY A 268 8.92 9.69 11.55
N ASN A 269 8.84 8.35 11.63
CA ASN A 269 9.12 7.57 12.84
C ASN A 269 9.61 6.14 12.49
N PRO A 270 10.89 5.82 12.79
CA PRO A 270 11.90 6.76 13.24
C PRO A 270 12.18 7.82 12.14
N ILE A 271 12.53 9.04 12.55
CA ILE A 271 13.11 10.00 11.62
C ILE A 271 14.49 9.48 11.24
N THR A 272 14.72 9.23 9.96
CA THR A 272 16.02 8.79 9.46
C THR A 272 16.88 9.98 9.06
N GLY A 273 18.20 9.79 9.00
CA GLY A 273 19.12 10.88 8.65
C GLY A 273 18.85 11.48 7.27
N GLY A 274 18.30 10.69 6.33
CA GLY A 274 17.90 11.17 5.01
C GLY A 274 16.56 11.91 4.99
N GLU A 275 15.77 11.84 6.05
CA GLU A 275 14.49 12.54 6.19
C GLU A 275 14.52 13.67 7.24
N GLU A 276 15.54 13.75 8.10
CA GLU A 276 15.62 14.72 9.20
C GLU A 276 15.42 16.17 8.72
N ASP A 277 16.22 16.61 7.75
CA ASP A 277 16.09 17.91 7.10
C ASP A 277 15.10 17.85 5.92
N ILE A 278 13.96 18.54 6.07
CA ILE A 278 12.88 18.57 5.06
C ILE A 278 13.33 19.24 3.78
N GLU A 279 14.06 20.35 3.88
CA GLU A 279 14.47 21.13 2.70
C GLU A 279 15.50 20.33 1.90
N ALA A 280 16.48 19.73 2.58
CA ALA A 280 17.46 18.85 1.95
C ALA A 280 16.80 17.60 1.34
N LEU A 281 15.80 17.01 2.00
CA LEU A 281 15.01 15.92 1.46
C LEU A 281 14.31 16.36 0.17
N PHE A 282 13.62 17.50 0.17
CA PHE A 282 12.84 17.96 -0.98
C PHE A 282 13.74 18.36 -2.16
N GLU A 283 14.91 18.94 -1.92
CA GLU A 283 15.92 19.16 -2.95
C GLU A 283 16.42 17.84 -3.56
N ARG A 284 16.63 16.81 -2.72
CA ARG A 284 16.96 15.46 -3.19
C ARG A 284 15.84 14.86 -4.04
N LEU A 285 14.58 14.95 -3.59
CA LEU A 285 13.42 14.48 -4.36
C LEU A 285 13.32 15.19 -5.71
N ALA A 286 13.49 16.51 -5.75
CA ALA A 286 13.46 17.29 -6.99
C ALA A 286 14.57 16.85 -7.96
N ARG A 287 15.79 16.59 -7.47
CA ARG A 287 16.89 16.04 -8.29
C ARG A 287 16.57 14.65 -8.85
N TRP A 288 15.83 13.84 -8.09
CA TRP A 288 15.33 12.55 -8.56
C TRP A 288 14.13 12.67 -9.51
N GLY A 289 13.60 13.88 -9.75
CA GLY A 289 12.40 14.08 -10.56
C GLY A 289 11.10 13.66 -9.86
N ILE A 290 11.09 13.69 -8.52
CA ILE A 290 9.93 13.41 -7.68
C ILE A 290 9.42 14.74 -7.14
N HIS A 291 8.14 15.02 -7.41
CA HIS A 291 7.51 16.31 -7.10
C HIS A 291 6.19 16.15 -6.34
N ALA A 292 6.05 15.04 -5.63
CA ALA A 292 4.88 14.74 -4.82
C ALA A 292 5.30 13.90 -3.61
N VAL A 293 4.63 14.12 -2.49
CA VAL A 293 4.90 13.41 -1.24
C VAL A 293 3.62 12.83 -0.66
N GLU A 294 3.78 11.78 0.11
CA GLU A 294 2.72 11.20 0.91
C GLU A 294 3.13 11.19 2.38
N LEU A 295 2.19 11.50 3.27
CA LEU A 295 2.39 11.39 4.72
C LEU A 295 1.73 10.12 5.22
N ILE A 296 2.51 9.24 5.86
CA ILE A 296 2.02 8.00 6.49
C ILE A 296 1.73 8.24 7.97
N PRO A 297 0.45 8.28 8.41
CA PRO A 297 0.15 9.02 9.62
C PRO A 297 0.53 8.39 10.95
N HIS A 298 0.52 7.06 11.04
CA HIS A 298 0.90 6.34 12.26
C HIS A 298 2.38 6.54 12.63
N ARG A 299 3.16 7.15 11.74
CA ARG A 299 4.59 7.36 11.90
C ARG A 299 5.01 8.83 12.00
N ASN A 300 4.12 9.80 11.97
CA ASN A 300 4.56 11.21 12.05
C ASN A 300 4.20 11.87 13.41
N THR A 301 4.66 13.10 13.60
CA THR A 301 4.20 14.03 14.65
C THR A 301 3.48 15.22 14.04
N ASP A 302 2.68 15.94 14.83
CA ASP A 302 1.91 17.10 14.34
C ASP A 302 2.83 18.17 13.74
N ASP A 303 3.93 18.50 14.44
CA ASP A 303 4.91 19.48 13.96
C ASP A 303 5.57 19.05 12.65
N ARG A 304 5.87 17.76 12.52
CA ARG A 304 6.48 17.21 11.32
C ARG A 304 5.52 17.26 10.13
N VAL A 305 4.25 16.90 10.33
CA VAL A 305 3.21 16.99 9.30
C VAL A 305 3.05 18.43 8.83
N ALA A 306 2.94 19.38 9.75
CA ALA A 306 2.81 20.79 9.42
C ALA A 306 4.02 21.29 8.60
N ALA A 307 5.24 20.91 9.00
CA ALA A 307 6.45 21.33 8.32
C ALA A 307 6.58 20.72 6.90
N VAL A 308 6.25 19.44 6.72
CA VAL A 308 6.25 18.78 5.41
C VAL A 308 5.20 19.41 4.48
N ILE A 309 3.99 19.68 4.99
CA ILE A 309 2.93 20.35 4.22
C ILE A 309 3.36 21.77 3.81
N ALA A 310 3.98 22.53 4.71
CA ALA A 310 4.46 23.88 4.40
C ALA A 310 5.54 23.85 3.29
N ALA A 311 6.52 22.95 3.39
CA ALA A 311 7.59 22.80 2.40
C ALA A 311 7.06 22.36 1.02
N ALA A 312 6.07 21.46 0.99
CA ALA A 312 5.40 21.03 -0.24
C ALA A 312 4.57 22.14 -0.87
N SER A 313 3.81 22.88 -0.05
CA SER A 313 2.98 24.00 -0.50
C SER A 313 3.83 25.10 -1.14
N ALA A 314 4.98 25.43 -0.55
CA ALA A 314 5.91 26.42 -1.09
C ALA A 314 6.46 26.04 -2.48
N ARG A 315 6.41 24.76 -2.85
CA ARG A 315 6.88 24.21 -4.13
C ARG A 315 5.74 23.87 -5.10
N GLY A 316 4.48 24.01 -4.68
CA GLY A 316 3.33 23.57 -5.47
C GLY A 316 3.27 22.05 -5.66
N TRP A 317 3.72 21.29 -4.66
CA TRP A 317 3.70 19.83 -4.66
C TRP A 317 2.44 19.30 -3.96
N PRO A 318 1.69 18.37 -4.57
CA PRO A 318 0.57 17.74 -3.89
C PRO A 318 1.07 16.88 -2.73
N VAL A 319 0.31 16.91 -1.64
CA VAL A 319 0.53 16.08 -0.45
C VAL A 319 -0.64 15.12 -0.33
N PHE A 320 -0.34 13.83 -0.29
CA PHE A 320 -1.34 12.79 -0.10
C PHE A 320 -1.32 12.25 1.33
N ASP A 321 -2.45 11.70 1.76
CA ASP A 321 -2.52 10.87 2.96
C ASP A 321 -3.04 9.47 2.63
N GLY A 322 -2.68 8.54 3.51
CA GLY A 322 -3.30 7.24 3.55
C GLY A 322 -2.78 6.38 4.69
N THR A 323 -3.45 5.26 4.93
CA THR A 323 -3.32 4.49 6.17
C THR A 323 -2.32 3.33 6.07
N GLU A 324 -1.94 2.92 4.86
CA GLU A 324 -0.95 1.87 4.61
C GLU A 324 -1.35 0.53 5.26
N HIS A 325 -2.57 0.05 5.04
CA HIS A 325 -3.09 -1.23 5.58
C HIS A 325 -2.35 -2.48 5.04
N ASN A 326 -1.07 -2.63 5.36
CA ASN A 326 -0.19 -3.73 4.99
C ASN A 326 0.16 -4.65 6.17
N THR A 327 -0.62 -4.61 7.24
CA THR A 327 -0.43 -5.46 8.43
C THR A 327 -1.69 -6.30 8.68
N PRO A 328 -1.61 -7.34 9.52
CA PRO A 328 -2.80 -8.10 9.91
C PRO A 328 -3.79 -7.31 10.79
N VAL A 329 -3.41 -6.11 11.25
CA VAL A 329 -4.24 -5.24 12.07
C VAL A 329 -5.18 -4.46 11.16
N LEU A 330 -6.47 -4.50 11.47
CA LEU A 330 -7.48 -3.68 10.83
C LEU A 330 -7.62 -2.35 11.60
N ASP A 331 -6.85 -1.36 11.19
CA ASP A 331 -6.90 0.01 11.74
C ASP A 331 -8.02 0.84 11.10
N PRO A 332 -8.40 2.00 11.69
CA PRO A 332 -9.31 2.94 11.05
C PRO A 332 -8.87 3.35 9.64
N LEU A 333 -9.83 3.51 8.73
CA LEU A 333 -9.57 3.89 7.33
C LEU A 333 -9.36 5.38 7.11
N LEU A 334 -9.67 6.22 8.09
CA LEU A 334 -9.33 7.63 8.05
C LEU A 334 -8.15 7.88 8.96
N THR A 335 -7.19 8.62 8.42
CA THR A 335 -6.01 9.01 9.18
C THR A 335 -6.39 10.09 10.20
N ARG A 336 -5.65 10.17 11.31
CA ARG A 336 -5.91 11.17 12.35
C ARG A 336 -5.85 12.61 11.81
N TRP A 337 -4.96 12.88 10.86
CA TRP A 337 -4.80 14.20 10.25
C TRP A 337 -5.63 14.41 9.00
N GLY A 338 -5.93 13.36 8.24
CA GLY A 338 -6.93 13.39 7.17
C GLY A 338 -8.32 13.76 7.68
N SER A 339 -8.59 13.53 8.97
CA SER A 339 -9.81 13.96 9.67
C SER A 339 -9.67 15.30 10.42
N ASP A 340 -8.45 15.80 10.60
CA ASP A 340 -8.17 17.03 11.35
C ASP A 340 -8.44 18.26 10.47
N PRO A 341 -9.33 19.20 10.87
CA PRO A 341 -9.63 20.40 10.09
C PRO A 341 -8.42 21.25 9.69
N ARG A 342 -7.30 21.15 10.42
CA ARG A 342 -6.05 21.87 10.11
C ARG A 342 -5.36 21.34 8.85
N PHE A 343 -5.45 20.04 8.59
CA PHE A 343 -4.69 19.36 7.53
C PHE A 343 -5.57 18.75 6.44
N ARG A 344 -6.80 18.36 6.81
CA ARG A 344 -7.79 17.78 5.89
C ARG A 344 -7.95 18.55 4.57
N PRO A 345 -8.00 19.90 4.53
CA PRO A 345 -8.12 20.62 3.26
C PRO A 345 -6.98 20.32 2.29
N VAL A 346 -5.74 20.24 2.77
CA VAL A 346 -4.55 19.96 1.94
C VAL A 346 -4.59 18.54 1.41
N PHE A 347 -4.91 17.56 2.26
CA PHE A 347 -5.00 16.16 1.82
C PHE A 347 -6.15 15.94 0.82
N ARG A 348 -7.29 16.59 1.06
CA ARG A 348 -8.41 16.56 0.11
C ARG A 348 -8.03 17.18 -1.23
N GLU A 349 -7.36 18.32 -1.23
CA GLU A 349 -6.85 18.96 -2.45
C GLU A 349 -5.86 18.06 -3.19
N GLY A 350 -4.91 17.43 -2.47
CA GLY A 350 -4.01 16.43 -3.03
C GLY A 350 -4.75 15.26 -3.67
N ALA A 351 -5.76 14.70 -3.01
CA ALA A 351 -6.59 13.62 -3.55
C ALA A 351 -7.35 14.05 -4.83
N LEU A 352 -7.83 15.29 -4.90
CA LEU A 352 -8.44 15.84 -6.12
C LEU A 352 -7.43 16.01 -7.25
N VAL A 353 -6.24 16.55 -6.97
CA VAL A 353 -5.14 16.61 -7.95
C VAL A 353 -4.80 15.21 -8.47
N LEU A 354 -4.81 14.20 -7.61
CA LEU A 354 -4.56 12.82 -8.00
C LEU A 354 -5.66 12.27 -8.94
N LEU A 355 -6.94 12.47 -8.60
CA LEU A 355 -8.07 12.09 -9.45
C LEU A 355 -8.01 12.78 -10.82
N GLY A 356 -7.70 14.08 -10.83
CA GLY A 356 -7.54 14.86 -12.05
C GLY A 356 -6.38 14.37 -12.91
N HIS A 357 -5.22 14.10 -12.32
CA HIS A 357 -4.08 13.54 -13.04
C HIS A 357 -4.47 12.22 -13.72
N GLN A 358 -5.03 11.29 -12.95
CA GLN A 358 -5.48 9.98 -13.46
C GLN A 358 -6.48 10.13 -14.63
N SER A 359 -7.48 11.01 -14.48
CA SER A 359 -8.51 11.26 -15.49
C SER A 359 -7.95 11.88 -16.78
N LEU A 360 -7.09 12.88 -16.64
CA LEU A 360 -6.47 13.57 -17.78
C LEU A 360 -5.52 12.64 -18.53
N ARG A 361 -4.68 11.89 -17.82
CA ARG A 361 -3.76 10.92 -18.43
C ARG A 361 -4.50 9.78 -19.12
N ALA A 362 -5.60 9.28 -18.55
CA ALA A 362 -6.48 8.31 -19.21
C ALA A 362 -7.07 8.86 -20.54
N SER A 363 -7.24 10.18 -20.62
CA SER A 363 -7.68 10.91 -21.82
C SER A 363 -6.53 11.34 -22.73
N LYS A 364 -5.29 10.87 -22.48
CA LYS A 364 -4.06 11.22 -23.21
C LYS A 364 -3.70 12.71 -23.18
N LEU A 365 -4.15 13.42 -22.15
CA LEU A 365 -3.76 14.80 -21.85
C LEU A 365 -2.70 14.81 -20.76
N ASP A 366 -1.96 15.91 -20.64
CA ASP A 366 -1.01 16.08 -19.53
C ASP A 366 -1.75 16.29 -18.20
N GLY A 367 -1.32 15.55 -17.19
CA GLY A 367 -1.83 15.68 -15.82
C GLY A 367 -1.00 16.67 -15.01
N TYR A 368 -0.80 16.37 -13.73
CA TYR A 368 0.10 17.11 -12.84
C TYR A 368 1.55 17.10 -13.34
N VAL A 369 2.04 15.93 -13.75
CA VAL A 369 3.35 15.75 -14.40
C VAL A 369 3.19 15.29 -15.85
N ASP A 370 4.20 15.60 -16.66
CA ASP A 370 4.36 15.11 -18.03
C ASP A 370 4.95 13.69 -18.08
N SER A 371 5.27 13.19 -19.29
CA SER A 371 5.88 11.88 -19.49
C SER A 371 7.28 11.73 -18.90
N ASP A 372 7.98 12.82 -18.64
CA ASP A 372 9.32 12.84 -18.05
C ASP A 372 9.27 13.00 -16.51
N GLY A 373 8.07 13.19 -15.94
CA GLY A 373 7.85 13.38 -14.50
C GLY A 373 8.03 14.82 -14.03
N LYS A 374 8.08 15.78 -14.96
CA LYS A 374 8.19 17.20 -14.63
C LYS A 374 6.79 17.79 -14.41
N PRO A 375 6.56 18.60 -13.36
CA PRO A 375 5.29 19.29 -13.18
C PRO A 375 4.97 20.18 -14.38
N CYS A 376 3.77 20.04 -14.91
CA CYS A 376 3.29 20.86 -16.01
C CYS A 376 2.92 22.27 -15.52
N SER A 377 3.07 23.29 -16.38
CA SER A 377 2.50 24.62 -16.10
C SER A 377 1.00 24.50 -15.85
N ASP A 378 0.54 25.07 -14.75
CA ASP A 378 -0.85 25.01 -14.28
C ASP A 378 -1.38 23.57 -14.07
N GLY A 379 -0.52 22.56 -14.08
CA GLY A 379 -0.88 21.15 -13.97
C GLY A 379 -1.62 20.85 -12.67
N TYR A 380 -1.22 21.51 -11.58
CA TYR A 380 -1.87 21.41 -10.29
C TYR A 380 -3.34 21.88 -10.35
N GLN A 381 -3.58 23.13 -10.79
CA GLN A 381 -4.92 23.72 -10.86
C GLN A 381 -5.82 23.01 -11.87
N ARG A 382 -5.25 22.61 -13.02
CA ARG A 382 -5.96 21.82 -14.03
C ARG A 382 -6.41 20.47 -13.48
N CYS A 383 -5.55 19.79 -12.72
CA CYS A 383 -5.91 18.52 -12.09
C CYS A 383 -6.91 18.72 -10.95
N LEU A 384 -6.78 19.78 -10.16
CA LEU A 384 -7.75 20.09 -9.11
C LEU A 384 -9.17 20.21 -9.68
N ALA A 385 -9.36 21.03 -10.72
CA ALA A 385 -10.65 21.19 -11.38
C ALA A 385 -11.18 19.87 -11.99
N ALA A 386 -10.33 19.14 -12.71
CA ALA A 386 -10.73 17.84 -13.28
C ALA A 386 -11.09 16.81 -12.19
N GLY A 387 -10.39 16.85 -11.05
CA GLY A 387 -10.65 15.99 -9.90
C GLY A 387 -11.98 16.27 -9.22
N GLU A 388 -12.35 17.55 -9.10
CA GLU A 388 -13.67 17.94 -8.60
C GLU A 388 -14.79 17.36 -9.46
N GLU A 389 -14.68 17.46 -10.78
CA GLU A 389 -15.66 16.86 -11.69
C GLU A 389 -15.73 15.33 -11.55
N VAL A 390 -14.59 14.65 -11.35
CA VAL A 390 -14.57 13.19 -11.13
C VAL A 390 -15.29 12.84 -9.85
N LEU A 391 -15.04 13.58 -8.76
CA LEU A 391 -15.68 13.36 -7.46
C LEU A 391 -17.20 13.59 -7.54
N GLU A 392 -17.64 14.65 -8.21
CA GLU A 392 -19.05 14.94 -8.43
C GLU A 392 -19.75 13.84 -9.24
N ARG A 393 -19.11 13.34 -10.30
CA ARG A 393 -19.62 12.20 -11.09
C ARG A 393 -19.74 10.93 -10.26
N ALA A 394 -18.76 10.62 -9.41
CA ALA A 394 -18.82 9.45 -8.53
C ALA A 394 -20.00 9.53 -7.55
N ASN A 395 -20.28 10.73 -7.03
CA ASN A 395 -21.39 10.97 -6.11
C ASN A 395 -22.76 10.89 -6.78
N THR A 396 -22.87 11.23 -8.07
CA THR A 396 -24.13 11.28 -8.82
C THR A 396 -24.46 10.00 -9.58
N CYS A 397 -23.46 9.24 -10.05
CA CYS A 397 -23.67 7.92 -10.69
C CYS A 397 -24.40 6.94 -9.75
N VAL A 398 -24.30 7.25 -8.46
CA VAL A 398 -24.85 6.63 -7.27
C VAL A 398 -26.36 6.81 -7.03
N ALA A 399 -26.84 7.99 -7.38
CA ALA A 399 -28.13 8.55 -6.96
C ALA A 399 -29.23 8.20 -7.97
#